data_AF-A0A524C6W4-F1
#
_entry.id   AF-A0A524C6W4-F1
#
_cell.length_a   1.000
_cell.length_b   1.000
_cell.length_c   1.000
_cell.angle_alpha   90.00
_cell.angle_beta   90.00
_cell.angle_gamma   90.00
#
_symmetry.space_group_name_H-M   'P 1'
#
loop_
_entity.id
_entity.type
_entity.pdbx_description
1 polymer ?
#
loop_
_entity_poly.entity_id
_entity_poly.type
_entity_poly.pdbx_seq_one_letter_code
_entity_poly.pdbx_strand_id
1 'polypeptide(L)' 'MELILTYFAEIWDFLIFVGQVSAVIVVLAGAILWFTEVNIGRGRGLVFGGILLAVVVEYFVIFPPAFVTG' A
#
# COMPACT_ATOMS: atom_id res chain seq x y z
N MET A 1 16.21 -8.02 -24.06
CA MET A 1 15.66 -8.63 -22.83
C MET A 1 15.70 -7.63 -21.68
N GLU A 2 16.78 -6.85 -21.57
CA GLU A 2 16.90 -5.79 -20.56
C GLU A 2 15.81 -4.73 -20.61
N LEU A 3 15.41 -4.27 -21.80
CA LEU A 3 14.34 -3.25 -21.94
C LEU A 3 13.03 -3.66 -21.24
N ILE A 4 12.64 -4.93 -21.34
CA ILE A 4 11.41 -5.43 -20.73
C ILE A 4 11.56 -5.46 -19.19
N LEU A 5 12.73 -5.87 -18.69
CA LEU A 5 13.03 -5.86 -17.25
C LEU A 5 13.01 -4.45 -16.68
N THR A 6 13.55 -3.47 -17.40
CA THR A 6 13.49 -2.04 -17.02
C THR A 6 12.04 -1.57 -16.89
N TYR A 7 11.17 -1.86 -17.86
CA TYR A 7 9.76 -1.49 -17.76
C TYR A 7 9.04 -2.18 -16.58
N PHE A 8 9.37 -3.43 -16.28
CA PHE A 8 8.81 -4.12 -15.12
C PHE A 8 9.26 -3.49 -13.80
N ALA A 9 10.53 -3.08 -13.69
CA ALA A 9 11.03 -2.36 -12.52
C ALA A 9 10.32 -1.00 -12.35
N GLU A 10 10.14 -0.24 -13.43
CA GLU A 10 9.41 1.04 -13.38
C GLU A 10 7.94 0.87 -12.94
N ILE A 11 7.25 -0.13 -13.49
CA ILE A 11 5.87 -0.45 -13.07
C ILE A 11 5.84 -0.86 -11.60
N TRP A 12 6.82 -1.64 -11.15
CA TRP A 12 6.90 -2.06 -9.75
C TRP A 12 7.04 -0.88 -8.80
N ASP A 13 7.95 0.05 -9.10
CA ASP A 13 8.12 1.27 -8.30
C ASP A 13 6.84 2.11 -8.26
N PHE A 14 6.13 2.20 -9.38
CA PHE A 14 4.82 2.86 -9.43
C PHE A 14 3.78 2.15 -8.55
N LEU A 15 3.74 0.81 -8.56
CA LEU A 15 2.83 0.03 -7.71
C LEU A 15 3.13 0.20 -6.23
N ILE A 16 4.41 0.20 -5.83
CA ILE A 16 4.83 0.45 -4.45
C ILE A 16 4.40 1.86 -4.02
N PHE A 17 4.63 2.86 -4.85
CA PHE A 17 4.22 4.24 -4.57
C PHE A 17 2.69 4.33 -4.35
N VAL A 18 1.90 3.76 -5.26
CA VAL A 18 0.44 3.75 -5.14
C VAL A 18 0.00 3.01 -3.88
N GLY A 19 0.63 1.88 -3.56
CA GLY A 19 0.37 1.11 -2.35
C GLY A 19 0.60 1.90 -1.06
N GLN A 20 1.74 2.59 -0.96
CA GLN A 20 2.09 3.43 0.20
C GLN A 20 1.08 4.57 0.38
N VAL A 21 0.79 5.33 -0.69
CA VAL A 21 -0.18 6.43 -0.64
C VAL A 21 -1.59 5.93 -0.28
N SER A 22 -2.01 4.80 -0.87
CA SER A 22 -3.33 4.21 -0.60
C SER A 22 -3.47 3.78 0.86
N ALA A 23 -2.43 3.17 1.44
CA ALA A 23 -2.44 2.75 2.84
C ALA A 23 -2.67 3.94 3.78
N VAL A 24 -1.95 5.05 3.55
CA VAL A 24 -2.13 6.29 4.32
C VAL A 24 -3.56 6.83 4.18
N ILE A 25 -4.07 6.93 2.96
CA ILE A 25 -5.43 7.45 2.71
C ILE A 25 -6.49 6.59 3.40
N VAL A 26 -6.38 5.25 3.31
CA VAL A 26 -7.34 4.32 3.92
C VAL A 26 -7.33 4.42 5.45
N VAL A 27 -6.14 4.52 6.06
CA VAL A 27 -6.02 4.72 7.52
C VAL A 27 -6.66 6.05 7.94
N LEU A 28 -6.38 7.14 7.23
CA LEU A 28 -6.95 8.45 7.54
C LEU A 28 -8.47 8.48 7.38
N ALA A 29 -9.00 7.93 6.29
CA ALA A 29 -10.45 7.82 6.08
C ALA A 29 -11.12 6.97 7.16
N GLY A 30 -10.48 5.86 7.55
CA GLY A 30 -10.94 5.02 8.65
C GLY A 30 -10.93 5.74 10.00
N ALA A 31 -9.85 6.48 10.29
CA ALA A 31 -9.71 7.26 11.51
C ALA A 31 -10.77 8.36 11.61
N ILE A 32 -11.03 9.08 10.51
CA ILE A 32 -12.09 10.09 10.45
C ILE A 32 -13.46 9.45 10.75
N LEU A 33 -13.81 8.34 10.08
CA LEU A 33 -15.07 7.65 10.30
C LEU A 33 -15.22 7.08 11.72
N TRP A 34 -14.11 6.66 12.33
CA TRP A 34 -14.11 6.17 13.70
C TRP A 34 -14.26 7.31 14.71
N PHE A 35 -13.47 8.37 14.60
CA PHE A 35 -13.49 9.48 15.57
C PHE A 35 -14.72 10.39 15.46
N THR A 36 -15.36 10.44 14.29
CA THR A 36 -16.64 11.16 14.12
C THR A 36 -17.85 10.33 14.54
N GLU A 37 -17.65 9.07 14.96
CA GLU A 37 -18.69 8.11 15.35
C GLU A 37 -19.76 7.84 14.28
N VAL A 38 -19.59 8.36 13.04
CA VAL A 38 -20.53 8.17 11.92
C VAL A 38 -20.71 6.70 11.59
N ASN A 39 -19.62 5.93 11.61
CA ASN A 39 -19.68 4.48 11.47
C ASN A 39 -18.45 3.82 12.10
N ILE A 40 -18.50 3.55 13.40
CA ILE A 40 -17.38 3.01 14.18
C ILE A 40 -16.89 1.66 13.62
N GLY A 41 -17.82 0.77 13.24
CA GLY A 41 -17.48 -0.56 12.73
C GLY A 41 -16.68 -0.48 11.42
N ARG A 42 -17.15 0.34 10.47
CA ARG A 42 -16.46 0.57 9.20
C ARG A 42 -15.17 1.36 9.39
N GLY A 43 -15.15 2.34 10.28
CA GLY A 43 -13.97 3.16 10.58
C GLY A 43 -12.82 2.30 11.11
N ARG A 44 -13.06 1.47 12.13
CA ARG A 44 -12.06 0.52 12.64
C ARG A 44 -11.60 -0.44 11.55
N GLY A 45 -12.53 -1.02 10.78
CA GLY A 45 -12.21 -1.92 9.68
C GLY A 45 -11.28 -1.29 8.63
N LEU A 46 -11.51 -0.02 8.28
CA LEU A 46 -10.64 0.73 7.37
C LEU A 46 -9.26 1.01 7.98
N VAL A 47 -9.19 1.39 9.26
CA VAL A 47 -7.88 1.58 9.93
C VAL A 47 -7.07 0.29 9.91
N PHE A 48 -7.65 -0.84 10.34
CA PHE A 48 -6.96 -2.13 10.32
C PHE A 48 -6.61 -2.59 8.90
N GLY A 49 -7.51 -2.38 7.93
CA GLY A 49 -7.25 -2.69 6.52
C GLY A 49 -6.12 -1.86 5.92
N GLY A 50 -6.05 -0.57 6.24
CA GLY A 50 -4.97 0.31 5.80
C GLY A 50 -3.63 -0.04 6.44
N ILE A 51 -3.61 -0.41 7.73
CA ILE A 51 -2.40 -0.91 8.40
C ILE A 51 -1.95 -2.23 7.76
N LEU A 52 -2.86 -3.17 7.50
CA LEU A 52 -2.53 -4.43 6.84
C LEU A 52 -1.96 -4.19 5.43
N LEU A 53 -2.57 -3.28 4.67
CA LEU A 53 -2.05 -2.87 3.37
C LEU A 53 -0.63 -2.31 3.48
N ALA A 54 -0.37 -1.43 4.46
CA ALA A 54 0.97 -0.89 4.70
C ALA A 54 1.98 -2.00 4.99
N VAL A 55 1.62 -2.99 5.82
CA VAL A 55 2.50 -4.14 6.13
C VAL A 55 2.79 -4.97 4.87
N VAL A 56 1.79 -5.21 4.03
CA VAL A 56 1.97 -5.94 2.77
C VAL A 56 2.88 -5.16 1.80
N VAL A 57 2.68 -3.86 1.67
CA VAL A 57 3.52 -3.00 0.82
C VAL A 57 4.96 -2.97 1.34
N GLU A 58 5.15 -2.79 2.65
CA GLU A 58 6.48 -2.79 3.28
C GLU A 58 7.20 -4.13 3.08
N TYR A 59 6.50 -5.25 3.16
CA TYR A 59 7.06 -6.56 2.84
C TYR A 59 7.65 -6.60 1.41
N PHE A 60 6.93 -6.05 0.43
CA PHE A 60 7.39 -5.99 -0.96
C PHE A 60 8.51 -4.97 -1.21
N VAL A 61 8.66 -3.96 -0.35
CA VAL A 61 9.82 -3.06 -0.34
C VAL A 61 11.06 -3.79 0.17
N ILE A 62 10.92 -4.57 1.24
CA ILE A 62 12.03 -5.33 1.85
C ILE A 62 12.46 -6.51 0.97
N PHE A 63 11.49 -7.19 0.35
CA PHE A 63 11.70 -8.36 -0.50
C PHE A 63 11.21 -8.08 -1.93
N PRO A 64 11.92 -7.23 -2.70
CA PRO A 64 11.55 -6.94 -4.07
C PRO A 64 11.79 -8.16 -4.97
N PRO A 65 11.05 -8.28 -6.09
CA PRO A 65 11.20 -9.37 -7.02
C PRO A 65 12.55 -9.31 -7.77
N ALA A 66 13.00 -10.45 -8.30
CA ALA A 66 14.31 -10.58 -8.94
C ALA A 66 14.54 -9.55 -10.07
N PHE A 67 13.52 -9.23 -10.87
CA PHE A 67 13.63 -8.26 -11.96
C PHE A 67 13.91 -6.81 -11.52
N VAL A 68 13.84 -6.50 -10.21
CA VAL A 68 14.26 -5.22 -9.62
C VAL A 68 15.71 -5.28 -9.13
N THR A 69 16.23 -6.46 -8.80
CA THR A 69 17.55 -6.65 -8.17
C THR A 69 18.65 -7.10 -9.15
N GLY A 70 18.28 -7.59 -10.34
CA GLY A 70 19.22 -7.97 -11.40
C GLY A 70 18.66 -9.06 -12.31
#